data_AF-A0A803Y3W6-F1
#
_entry.id   AF-A0A803Y3W6-F1
#
_cell.length_a   1.000
_cell.length_b   1.000
_cell.length_c   1.000
_cell.angle_alpha   90.00
_cell.angle_beta   90.00
_cell.angle_gamma   90.00
#
_symmetry.space_group_name_H-M   'P 1'
#
loop_
_entity.id
_entity.type
_entity.pdbx_description
1 polymer ?
#
loop_
_entity_poly.entity_id
_entity_poly.type
_entity_poly.pdbx_seq_one_letter_code
_entity_poly.pdbx_strand_id
1 'polypeptide(L)'
;MTRLWALGDFGCPPAALSPQAVPQGMGPVLALWAWLVLGSAGGESPVPTALAGGQPFAVLWNIPSGRCQRRFGVGLPLADYGIVENQGGRFAGQNITIFYKNKFGLYPYISPQGVPYNGGIPQRAPLQAHLARVAGDVQLHLRPTFSGLAVVDWEEWRPLWARNWGQKRVYQLASQRWARKRGWGRRLARRAFERAARALMEQTLLLGRSLRPAGLWGFYRFPDCFNGDWAKVANYTGHCRPAEVAALGTAGVVLWGDMSYSQSAESCSSLRHYLVSTLGPYVANVTAAARACSLEQCHGHGRCVRRQPQELSILLHLGVGSWAPFRCHCYQGWAGQDCVQPEPQSPACPAPTHSLYGHHGSQTPDTCPRRSSWGW
;
A
#
# COMPACT_ATOMS: atom_id res chain seq x y z
N MET A 1 2.51 -4.11 -21.91
CA MET A 1 3.38 -4.49 -20.77
C MET A 1 2.48 -4.86 -19.61
N THR A 2 2.43 -6.13 -19.19
CA THR A 2 1.72 -6.53 -17.97
C THR A 2 2.47 -5.93 -16.79
N ARG A 3 1.80 -5.18 -15.92
CA ARG A 3 2.41 -4.68 -14.68
C ARG A 3 1.81 -5.45 -13.51
N LEU A 4 2.68 -6.05 -12.70
CA LEU A 4 2.32 -6.69 -11.45
C LEU A 4 2.59 -5.71 -10.31
N TRP A 5 1.66 -5.57 -9.36
CA TRP A 5 1.92 -4.88 -8.10
C TRP A 5 1.45 -5.73 -6.93
N ALA A 6 2.30 -5.83 -5.90
CA ALA A 6 2.03 -6.51 -4.65
C ALA A 6 1.17 -5.66 -3.72
N LEU A 7 0.23 -6.28 -3.03
CA LEU A 7 -0.62 -5.63 -2.03
C LEU A 7 0.08 -5.66 -0.67
N GLY A 8 0.60 -4.53 -0.22
CA GLY A 8 1.24 -4.41 1.10
C GLY A 8 0.23 -4.40 2.25
N ASP A 9 0.70 -4.75 3.45
CA ASP A 9 -0.08 -4.65 4.67
C ASP A 9 -0.24 -3.18 5.09
N PHE A 10 -1.48 -2.76 5.32
CA PHE A 10 -1.81 -1.40 5.74
C PHE A 10 -1.52 -1.20 7.23
N GLY A 11 -0.24 -1.23 7.62
CA GLY A 11 0.24 -0.96 8.98
C GLY A 11 1.50 -0.08 8.97
N CYS A 12 1.54 0.94 9.82
CA CYS A 12 2.75 1.75 10.00
C CYS A 12 3.86 0.93 10.68
N PRO A 13 5.14 1.12 10.30
CA PRO A 13 6.26 0.64 11.12
C PRO A 13 6.39 1.49 12.40
N PRO A 14 6.86 0.92 13.52
CA PRO A 14 7.33 1.73 14.65
C PRO A 14 8.54 2.56 14.20
N ALA A 15 8.58 3.82 14.64
CA ALA A 15 9.65 4.74 14.29
C ALA A 15 11.01 4.19 14.75
N ALA A 16 11.96 4.04 13.82
CA ALA A 16 13.36 3.88 14.17
C ALA A 16 13.84 5.22 14.76
N LEU A 17 14.02 5.26 16.08
CA LEU A 17 14.63 6.39 16.76
C LEU A 17 16.05 6.59 16.21
N SER A 18 16.29 7.76 15.60
CA SER A 18 17.64 8.20 15.27
C SER A 18 18.45 8.40 16.56
N PRO A 19 19.74 8.01 16.60
CA PRO A 19 20.58 8.28 17.76
C PRO A 19 20.86 9.78 17.83
N GLN A 20 20.16 10.49 18.72
CA GLN A 20 20.59 11.82 19.14
C GLN A 20 21.77 11.67 20.10
N ALA A 21 22.75 12.56 19.89
CA ALA A 21 24.01 12.63 20.61
C ALA A 21 23.81 12.64 22.14
N VAL A 22 24.50 11.73 22.83
CA VAL A 22 24.65 11.75 24.29
C VAL A 22 25.83 12.67 24.64
N PRO A 23 25.67 13.67 25.52
CA PRO A 23 26.81 14.43 26.05
C PRO A 23 27.61 13.55 27.01
N GLN A 24 28.94 13.70 26.95
CA GLN A 24 29.91 13.00 27.81
C GLN A 24 29.72 13.39 29.29
N GLY A 25 29.74 12.41 30.20
CA GLY A 25 29.84 12.67 31.63
C GLY A 25 29.51 11.48 32.54
N MET A 26 30.55 10.69 32.89
CA MET A 26 30.74 9.89 34.11
C MET A 26 29.64 8.91 34.62
N GLY A 27 29.99 7.62 34.62
CA GLY A 27 29.55 6.65 35.65
C GLY A 27 29.10 5.26 35.14
N PRO A 28 30.01 4.32 34.81
CA PRO A 28 29.64 2.93 34.58
C PRO A 28 29.53 2.20 35.93
N VAL A 29 28.56 1.29 36.08
CA VAL A 29 28.66 -0.01 36.83
C VAL A 29 27.28 -0.61 37.22
N LEU A 30 26.15 0.11 37.21
CA LEU A 30 24.87 -0.49 37.64
C LEU A 30 23.78 -0.68 36.56
N ALA A 31 24.06 -0.36 35.29
CA ALA A 31 23.07 -0.49 34.21
C ALA A 31 23.13 -1.83 33.44
N LEU A 32 24.07 -2.73 33.76
CA LEU A 32 24.34 -3.94 32.96
C LEU A 32 23.54 -5.19 33.37
N TRP A 33 22.77 -5.15 34.47
CA TRP A 33 21.97 -6.31 34.91
C TRP A 33 20.47 -6.22 34.57
N ALA A 34 19.97 -5.06 34.13
CA ALA A 34 18.57 -4.92 33.69
C ALA A 34 18.38 -5.17 32.17
N TRP A 35 19.46 -5.42 31.43
CA TRP A 35 19.44 -5.56 29.96
C TRP A 35 19.40 -7.02 29.47
N LEU A 36 19.31 -8.00 30.38
CA LEU A 36 19.32 -9.42 30.03
C LEU A 36 17.96 -10.14 30.11
N VAL A 37 16.85 -9.42 30.38
CA VAL A 37 15.50 -10.04 30.45
C VAL A 37 14.47 -9.44 29.48
N LEU A 38 14.78 -8.35 28.78
CA LEU A 38 13.93 -7.87 27.69
C LEU A 38 14.49 -8.34 26.36
N GLY A 39 14.26 -9.63 26.08
CA GLY A 39 14.44 -10.20 24.76
C GLY A 39 13.73 -9.34 23.72
N SER A 40 14.45 -9.04 22.65
CA SER A 40 14.07 -8.25 21.48
C SER A 40 12.82 -8.82 20.79
N ALA A 41 11.64 -8.59 21.34
CA ALA A 41 10.39 -8.72 20.60
C ALA A 41 10.23 -7.44 19.76
N GLY A 42 10.97 -7.37 18.66
CA GLY A 42 10.57 -6.54 17.53
C GLY A 42 9.27 -7.10 16.97
N GLY A 43 8.15 -6.76 17.61
CA GLY A 43 6.83 -7.21 17.18
C GLY A 43 6.50 -6.62 15.81
N GLU A 44 6.43 -7.46 14.79
CA GLU A 44 5.81 -7.12 13.51
C GLU A 44 4.34 -6.78 13.77
N SER A 45 3.86 -5.66 13.23
CA SER A 45 2.46 -5.24 13.39
C SER A 45 1.50 -6.32 12.88
N PRO A 46 0.36 -6.57 13.55
CA PRO A 46 -0.64 -7.52 13.09
C PRO A 46 -1.18 -7.15 11.70
N VAL A 47 -1.35 -8.15 10.83
CA VAL A 47 -1.78 -7.96 9.44
C VAL A 47 -3.30 -7.84 9.35
N PRO A 48 -3.86 -6.95 8.50
CA PRO A 48 -5.29 -6.95 8.22
C PRO A 48 -5.80 -8.31 7.78
N THR A 49 -7.06 -8.62 8.10
CA THR A 49 -7.71 -9.88 7.74
C THR A 49 -7.56 -10.19 6.25
N ALA A 50 -7.46 -11.47 5.94
CA ALA A 50 -7.29 -12.01 4.61
C ALA A 50 -8.24 -11.40 3.56
N LEU A 51 -7.69 -11.05 2.39
CA LEU A 51 -8.40 -10.37 1.31
C LEU A 51 -9.39 -11.31 0.62
N ALA A 52 -10.41 -10.75 -0.03
CA ALA A 52 -11.29 -11.45 -0.97
C ALA A 52 -11.85 -12.79 -0.42
N GLY A 53 -12.56 -12.73 0.70
CA GLY A 53 -13.21 -13.92 1.28
C GLY A 53 -12.28 -14.81 2.10
N GLY A 54 -11.27 -14.23 2.75
CA GLY A 54 -10.44 -14.98 3.70
C GLY A 54 -9.21 -15.65 3.09
N GLN A 55 -8.79 -15.27 1.88
CA GLN A 55 -7.61 -15.86 1.25
C GLN A 55 -6.29 -15.26 1.80
N PRO A 56 -5.33 -16.10 2.25
CA PRO A 56 -4.02 -15.64 2.74
C PRO A 56 -3.13 -15.11 1.62
N PHE A 57 -3.51 -15.30 0.35
CA PHE A 57 -2.88 -14.67 -0.80
C PHE A 57 -3.93 -14.53 -1.90
N ALA A 58 -4.30 -13.30 -2.25
CA ALA A 58 -5.32 -13.03 -3.27
C ALA A 58 -4.69 -12.55 -4.59
N VAL A 59 -5.20 -13.03 -5.73
CA VAL A 59 -4.80 -12.54 -7.06
C VAL A 59 -5.99 -11.82 -7.70
N LEU A 60 -5.86 -10.51 -7.91
CA LEU A 60 -6.91 -9.70 -8.52
C LEU A 60 -6.63 -9.40 -9.98
N TRP A 61 -7.68 -9.47 -10.79
CA TRP A 61 -7.64 -9.16 -12.21
C TRP A 61 -8.05 -7.71 -12.48
N ASN A 62 -7.12 -6.92 -13.00
CA ASN A 62 -7.32 -5.53 -13.41
C ASN A 62 -6.81 -5.28 -14.84
N ILE A 63 -7.03 -6.25 -15.73
CA ILE A 63 -6.85 -6.11 -17.19
C ILE A 63 -8.24 -5.85 -17.79
N PRO A 64 -8.43 -4.89 -18.72
CA PRO A 64 -9.73 -4.52 -19.28
C PRO A 64 -10.29 -5.55 -20.29
N SER A 65 -10.26 -6.84 -19.93
CA SER A 65 -10.59 -7.97 -20.79
C SER A 65 -12.09 -8.26 -20.93
N GLY A 66 -12.98 -7.54 -20.25
CA GLY A 66 -14.43 -7.72 -20.40
C GLY A 66 -14.94 -7.51 -21.84
N ARG A 67 -14.14 -6.84 -22.69
CA ARG A 67 -14.40 -6.72 -24.13
C ARG A 67 -14.22 -8.04 -24.88
N CYS A 68 -13.35 -8.94 -24.42
CA CYS A 68 -13.05 -10.21 -25.09
C CYS A 68 -14.30 -11.07 -25.25
N GLN A 69 -15.05 -11.27 -24.16
CA GLN A 69 -16.32 -11.97 -24.22
C GLN A 69 -17.36 -11.20 -25.03
N ARG A 70 -17.58 -9.91 -24.72
CA ARG A 70 -18.69 -9.12 -25.30
C ARG A 70 -18.56 -8.84 -26.79
N ARG A 71 -17.34 -8.74 -27.32
CA ARG A 71 -17.09 -8.37 -28.73
C ARG A 71 -16.62 -9.54 -29.58
N PHE A 72 -15.86 -10.46 -29.00
CA PHE A 72 -15.18 -11.52 -29.76
C PHE A 72 -15.60 -12.93 -29.34
N GLY A 73 -16.49 -13.09 -28.35
CA GLY A 73 -16.90 -14.40 -27.85
C GLY A 73 -15.79 -15.17 -27.12
N VAL A 74 -14.68 -14.51 -26.77
CA VAL A 74 -13.54 -15.14 -26.10
C VAL A 74 -13.68 -14.98 -24.59
N GLY A 75 -14.15 -16.04 -23.93
CA GLY A 75 -14.22 -16.10 -22.48
C GLY A 75 -12.85 -16.30 -21.83
N LEU A 76 -12.64 -15.76 -20.64
CA LEU A 76 -11.45 -15.98 -19.83
C LEU A 76 -11.85 -16.75 -18.56
N PRO A 77 -11.38 -18.00 -18.35
CA PRO A 77 -11.73 -18.79 -17.18
C PRO A 77 -10.95 -18.35 -15.94
N LEU A 78 -11.16 -17.11 -15.47
CA LEU A 78 -10.41 -16.54 -14.34
C LEU A 78 -10.77 -17.23 -13.02
N ALA A 79 -12.06 -17.49 -12.80
CA ALA A 79 -12.58 -18.11 -11.58
C ALA A 79 -12.01 -19.52 -11.36
N ASP A 80 -11.80 -20.29 -12.42
CA ASP A 80 -11.26 -21.66 -12.39
C ASP A 80 -9.86 -21.71 -11.74
N TYR A 81 -9.13 -20.58 -11.75
CA TYR A 81 -7.79 -20.45 -11.17
C TYR A 81 -7.76 -19.63 -9.87
N GLY A 82 -8.92 -19.32 -9.29
CA GLY A 82 -9.01 -18.49 -8.09
C GLY A 82 -8.60 -17.02 -8.31
N ILE A 83 -8.59 -16.56 -9.57
CA ILE A 83 -8.33 -15.16 -9.90
C ILE A 83 -9.61 -14.36 -9.70
N VAL A 84 -9.55 -13.36 -8.82
CA VAL A 84 -10.69 -12.54 -8.43
C VAL A 84 -10.89 -11.42 -9.45
N GLU A 85 -12.03 -11.42 -10.14
CA GLU A 85 -12.42 -10.36 -11.08
C GLU A 85 -13.67 -9.59 -10.61
N ASN A 86 -13.85 -8.40 -11.15
CA ASN A 86 -15.10 -7.65 -10.94
C ASN A 86 -16.27 -8.32 -11.67
N GLN A 87 -17.48 -8.13 -11.14
CA GLN A 87 -18.68 -8.76 -11.68
C GLN A 87 -18.92 -8.34 -13.13
N GLY A 88 -19.17 -9.33 -14.01
CA GLY A 88 -19.40 -9.11 -15.43
C GLY A 88 -18.19 -8.57 -16.21
N GLY A 89 -16.97 -8.80 -15.71
CA GLY A 89 -15.73 -8.35 -16.34
C GLY A 89 -15.61 -6.82 -16.42
N ARG A 90 -16.20 -6.11 -15.45
CA ARG A 90 -16.11 -4.64 -15.38
C ARG A 90 -14.72 -4.19 -14.97
N PHE A 91 -14.19 -3.15 -15.62
CA PHE A 91 -12.86 -2.64 -15.26
C PHE A 91 -12.84 -1.95 -13.88
N ALA A 92 -13.93 -1.24 -13.54
CA ALA A 92 -14.17 -0.71 -12.19
C ALA A 92 -15.39 -1.42 -11.58
N GLY A 93 -15.22 -1.97 -10.39
CA GLY A 93 -16.25 -2.81 -9.76
C GLY A 93 -16.01 -3.05 -8.27
N GLN A 94 -16.66 -4.09 -7.75
CA GLN A 94 -16.75 -4.37 -6.32
C GLN A 94 -15.45 -4.89 -5.68
N ASN A 95 -14.58 -5.53 -6.48
CA ASN A 95 -13.34 -6.14 -6.01
C ASN A 95 -12.15 -5.19 -6.16
N ILE A 96 -12.09 -4.46 -7.29
CA ILE A 96 -11.07 -3.45 -7.54
C ILE A 96 -11.61 -2.30 -8.38
N THR A 97 -11.25 -1.08 -8.02
CA THR A 97 -11.49 0.13 -8.80
C THR A 97 -10.23 0.99 -8.80
N ILE A 98 -9.71 1.29 -9.99
CA ILE A 98 -8.55 2.17 -10.19
C ILE A 98 -8.99 3.57 -10.66
N PHE A 99 -8.43 4.58 -10.01
CA PHE A 99 -8.71 5.99 -10.21
C PHE A 99 -7.50 6.66 -10.87
N TYR A 100 -7.55 6.81 -12.20
CA TYR A 100 -6.50 7.50 -12.95
C TYR A 100 -6.50 9.02 -12.70
N LYS A 101 -5.35 9.66 -12.97
CA LYS A 101 -5.08 11.10 -12.73
C LYS A 101 -6.17 12.09 -13.17
N ASN A 102 -6.96 11.79 -14.21
CA ASN A 102 -7.99 12.66 -14.77
C ASN A 102 -9.43 12.23 -14.40
N LYS A 103 -9.58 11.26 -13.50
CA LYS A 103 -10.86 10.67 -13.10
C LYS A 103 -11.10 10.73 -11.58
N PHE A 104 -10.23 11.39 -10.82
CA PHE A 104 -10.34 11.42 -9.37
C PHE A 104 -9.78 12.70 -8.76
N GLY A 105 -10.69 13.55 -8.30
CA GLY A 105 -10.37 14.84 -7.73
C GLY A 105 -9.82 15.83 -8.76
N LEU A 106 -9.35 16.96 -8.25
CA LEU A 106 -8.63 17.98 -9.01
C LEU A 106 -7.12 17.79 -8.85
N TYR A 107 -6.58 16.66 -9.32
CA TYR A 107 -5.16 16.34 -9.18
C TYR A 107 -4.27 17.38 -9.92
N PRO A 108 -3.32 18.06 -9.25
CA PRO A 108 -2.44 19.02 -9.91
C PRO A 108 -1.36 18.33 -10.72
N TYR A 109 -1.19 18.67 -11.99
CA TYR A 109 -0.08 18.16 -12.80
C TYR A 109 0.31 19.14 -13.91
N ILE A 110 1.52 18.95 -14.47
CA ILE A 110 2.00 19.70 -15.63
C ILE A 110 2.01 18.73 -16.82
N SER A 111 1.34 19.08 -17.92
CA SER A 111 1.32 18.23 -19.12
C SER A 111 2.70 18.14 -19.78
N PRO A 112 2.93 17.20 -20.70
CA PRO A 112 4.17 17.15 -21.49
C PRO A 112 4.47 18.46 -22.23
N GLN A 113 3.44 19.22 -22.61
CA GLN A 113 3.55 20.54 -23.25
C GLN A 113 3.85 21.68 -22.26
N GLY A 114 4.00 21.38 -20.97
CA GLY A 114 4.26 22.36 -19.92
C GLY A 114 3.02 23.08 -19.39
N VAL A 115 1.81 22.66 -19.78
CA VAL A 115 0.56 23.31 -19.37
C VAL A 115 0.17 22.87 -17.95
N PRO A 116 -0.03 23.79 -16.99
CA PRO A 116 -0.43 23.45 -15.63
C PRO A 116 -1.94 23.17 -15.54
N TYR A 117 -2.30 22.02 -14.98
CA TYR A 117 -3.67 21.62 -14.65
C TYR A 117 -3.87 21.68 -13.13
N ASN A 118 -5.02 22.19 -12.69
CA ASN A 118 -5.37 22.33 -11.26
C ASN A 118 -4.27 23.02 -10.43
N GLY A 119 -3.63 24.04 -11.00
CA GLY A 119 -2.50 24.76 -10.38
C GLY A 119 -1.11 24.19 -10.70
N GLY A 120 -1.02 22.99 -11.27
CA GLY A 120 0.18 22.33 -11.78
C GLY A 120 1.13 21.76 -10.73
N ILE A 121 1.16 22.35 -9.53
CA ILE A 121 1.98 21.91 -8.39
C ILE A 121 1.12 21.79 -7.13
N PRO A 122 1.44 20.89 -6.19
CA PRO A 122 0.65 20.64 -4.99
C PRO A 122 0.23 21.90 -4.21
N GLN A 123 1.16 22.81 -3.96
CA GLN A 123 0.92 24.04 -3.17
C GLN A 123 0.09 25.11 -3.89
N ARG A 124 -0.33 24.86 -5.14
CA ARG A 124 -1.28 25.69 -5.88
C ARG A 124 -2.61 25.00 -6.14
N ALA A 125 -2.77 23.76 -5.70
CA ALA A 125 -4.02 23.02 -5.90
C ALA A 125 -5.12 23.58 -4.98
N PRO A 126 -6.36 23.73 -5.48
CA PRO A 126 -7.49 24.13 -4.66
C PRO A 126 -7.95 22.96 -3.80
N LEU A 127 -7.33 22.74 -2.64
CA LEU A 127 -7.53 21.55 -1.81
C LEU A 127 -9.00 21.28 -1.45
N GLN A 128 -9.76 22.31 -1.09
CA GLN A 128 -11.19 22.13 -0.75
C GLN A 128 -12.02 21.69 -1.96
N ALA A 129 -11.84 22.35 -3.11
CA ALA A 129 -12.51 21.95 -4.35
C ALA A 129 -12.05 20.55 -4.82
N HIS A 130 -10.78 20.21 -4.59
CA HIS A 130 -10.25 18.88 -4.85
C HIS A 130 -10.98 17.82 -4.03
N LEU A 131 -11.11 18.02 -2.71
CA LEU A 131 -11.80 17.09 -1.82
C LEU A 131 -13.30 16.98 -2.11
N ALA A 132 -13.96 18.10 -2.41
CA ALA A 132 -15.36 18.09 -2.86
C ALA A 132 -15.53 17.26 -4.14
N ARG A 133 -14.59 17.40 -5.09
CA ARG A 133 -14.60 16.59 -6.32
C ARG A 133 -14.35 15.11 -6.03
N VAL A 134 -13.38 14.79 -5.17
CA VAL A 134 -13.12 13.41 -4.71
C VAL A 134 -14.38 12.80 -4.10
N ALA A 135 -15.09 13.52 -3.22
CA ALA A 135 -16.31 13.00 -2.60
C ALA A 135 -17.38 12.63 -3.65
N GLY A 136 -17.58 13.48 -4.66
CA GLY A 136 -18.48 13.21 -5.78
C GLY A 136 -18.03 12.01 -6.62
N ASP A 137 -16.73 11.92 -6.95
CA ASP A 137 -16.17 10.81 -7.74
C ASP A 137 -16.31 9.47 -6.97
N VAL A 138 -16.12 9.46 -5.64
CA VAL A 138 -16.33 8.28 -4.79
C VAL A 138 -17.79 7.84 -4.79
N GLN A 139 -18.73 8.79 -4.64
CA GLN A 139 -20.16 8.50 -4.67
C GLN A 139 -20.60 7.94 -6.02
N LEU A 140 -20.05 8.47 -7.12
CA LEU A 140 -20.37 8.04 -8.47
C LEU A 140 -19.84 6.63 -8.78
N HIS A 141 -18.63 6.30 -8.33
CA HIS A 141 -17.94 5.08 -8.77
C HIS A 141 -17.99 3.93 -7.78
N LEU A 142 -18.17 4.18 -6.49
CA LEU A 142 -18.14 3.15 -5.46
C LEU A 142 -19.48 3.04 -4.73
N ARG A 143 -20.01 1.83 -4.62
CA ARG A 143 -21.19 1.56 -3.79
C ARG A 143 -20.92 1.89 -2.32
N PRO A 144 -21.93 2.27 -1.50
CA PRO A 144 -21.73 2.54 -0.08
C PRO A 144 -21.08 1.37 0.69
N THR A 145 -21.41 0.13 0.31
CA THR A 145 -20.88 -1.11 0.91
C THR A 145 -19.56 -1.59 0.29
N PHE A 146 -18.86 -0.74 -0.48
CA PHE A 146 -17.63 -1.13 -1.15
C PHE A 146 -16.55 -1.56 -0.15
N SER A 147 -16.04 -2.77 -0.33
CA SER A 147 -14.99 -3.39 0.49
C SER A 147 -13.80 -3.90 -0.33
N GLY A 148 -13.71 -3.50 -1.60
CA GLY A 148 -12.64 -3.87 -2.51
C GLY A 148 -11.43 -2.92 -2.43
N LEU A 149 -10.51 -3.08 -3.38
CA LEU A 149 -9.34 -2.23 -3.54
C LEU A 149 -9.69 -0.93 -4.30
N ALA A 150 -9.53 0.21 -3.63
CA ALA A 150 -9.63 1.53 -4.23
C ALA A 150 -8.23 2.09 -4.47
N VAL A 151 -7.76 2.00 -5.72
CA VAL A 151 -6.38 2.33 -6.10
C VAL A 151 -6.34 3.70 -6.74
N VAL A 152 -5.61 4.64 -6.15
CA VAL A 152 -5.38 5.96 -6.74
C VAL A 152 -4.08 5.95 -7.53
N ASP A 153 -4.19 6.19 -8.84
CA ASP A 153 -3.06 6.12 -9.78
C ASP A 153 -2.60 7.51 -10.19
N TRP A 154 -1.83 8.13 -9.30
CA TRP A 154 -1.25 9.46 -9.44
C TRP A 154 0.27 9.35 -9.60
N GLU A 155 0.73 9.34 -10.85
CA GLU A 155 2.14 9.13 -11.14
C GLU A 155 2.93 10.40 -11.39
N GLU A 156 2.32 11.58 -11.52
CA GLU A 156 2.96 12.73 -12.16
C GLU A 156 4.10 13.35 -11.33
N TRP A 157 3.88 13.53 -10.03
CA TRP A 157 4.88 13.97 -9.06
C TRP A 157 4.93 13.02 -7.86
N ARG A 158 6.04 13.04 -7.13
CA ARG A 158 6.25 12.27 -5.90
C ARG A 158 6.19 13.21 -4.69
N PRO A 159 5.66 12.78 -3.52
CA PRO A 159 5.47 13.68 -2.38
C PRO A 159 6.78 14.20 -1.79
N LEU A 160 7.86 13.42 -1.89
CA LEU A 160 9.19 13.83 -1.44
C LEU A 160 9.89 14.64 -2.54
N TRP A 161 10.32 15.86 -2.20
CA TRP A 161 10.97 16.78 -3.14
C TRP A 161 12.15 16.11 -3.85
N ALA A 162 13.01 15.48 -3.07
CA ALA A 162 14.22 14.82 -3.54
C ALA A 162 13.91 13.76 -4.60
N ARG A 163 12.74 13.11 -4.55
CA ARG A 163 12.33 12.04 -5.46
C ARG A 163 11.83 12.52 -6.82
N ASN A 164 11.68 13.83 -7.04
CA ASN A 164 11.21 14.40 -8.30
C ASN A 164 12.36 14.69 -9.29
N TRP A 165 13.10 13.66 -9.67
CA TRP A 165 14.17 13.71 -10.69
C TRP A 165 13.69 13.31 -12.09
N GLY A 166 14.60 13.37 -13.08
CA GLY A 166 14.31 13.06 -14.48
C GLY A 166 13.21 13.97 -15.02
N GLN A 167 12.21 13.37 -15.68
CA GLN A 167 11.06 14.11 -16.22
C GLN A 167 10.24 14.84 -15.13
N LYS A 168 10.31 14.40 -13.87
CA LYS A 168 9.60 15.03 -12.74
C LYS A 168 10.31 16.28 -12.21
N ARG A 169 11.51 16.61 -12.71
CA ARG A 169 12.24 17.83 -12.32
C ARG A 169 11.43 19.10 -12.60
N VAL A 170 10.50 19.06 -13.55
CA VAL A 170 9.59 20.17 -13.86
C VAL A 170 8.84 20.68 -12.63
N TYR A 171 8.45 19.80 -11.70
CA TYR A 171 7.73 20.16 -10.46
C TYR A 171 8.62 20.93 -9.47
N GLN A 172 9.89 20.56 -9.38
CA GLN A 172 10.88 21.31 -8.58
C GLN A 172 11.10 22.70 -9.15
N LEU A 173 11.21 22.82 -10.47
CA LEU A 173 11.42 24.09 -11.16
C LEU A 173 10.20 25.00 -11.05
N ALA A 174 8.99 24.47 -11.27
CA ALA A 174 7.75 25.21 -11.13
C ALA A 174 7.55 25.73 -9.69
N SER A 175 7.84 24.89 -8.69
CA SER A 175 7.77 25.28 -7.27
C SER A 175 8.76 26.39 -6.91
N GLN A 176 9.99 26.34 -7.45
CA GLN A 176 10.99 27.39 -7.26
C GLN A 176 10.57 28.70 -7.93
N ARG A 177 10.03 28.67 -9.16
CA ARG A 177 9.50 29.87 -9.83
C ARG A 177 8.35 30.50 -9.04
N TRP A 178 7.43 29.68 -8.52
CA TRP A 178 6.33 30.15 -7.67
C TRP A 178 6.81 30.79 -6.37
N ALA A 179 7.82 30.21 -5.73
CA ALA A 179 8.43 30.73 -4.50
C ALA A 179 9.20 32.05 -4.76
N ARG A 180 9.96 32.13 -5.85
CA ARG A 180 10.72 33.34 -6.20
C ARG A 180 9.83 34.57 -6.37
N LYS A 181 8.65 34.40 -6.99
CA LYS A 181 7.65 35.48 -7.11
C LYS A 181 7.12 36.01 -5.77
N ARG A 182 7.40 35.30 -4.65
CA ARG A 182 7.04 35.69 -3.27
C ARG A 182 8.24 36.14 -2.45
N GLY A 183 9.42 36.29 -3.07
CA GLY A 183 10.67 36.55 -2.35
C GLY A 183 11.20 35.35 -1.56
N TRP A 184 10.66 34.14 -1.80
CA TRP A 184 11.05 32.95 -1.04
C TRP A 184 12.19 32.18 -1.69
N GLY A 185 13.12 31.69 -0.87
CA GLY A 185 14.21 30.84 -1.29
C GLY A 185 13.80 29.37 -1.54
N ARG A 186 14.74 28.59 -2.10
CA ARG A 186 14.56 27.17 -2.45
C ARG A 186 14.13 26.30 -1.26
N ARG A 187 14.60 26.59 -0.04
CA ARG A 187 14.21 25.86 1.18
C ARG A 187 12.71 25.97 1.47
N LEU A 188 12.14 27.17 1.31
CA LEU A 188 10.71 27.39 1.48
C LEU A 188 9.90 26.78 0.34
N ALA A 189 10.40 26.83 -0.90
CA ALA A 189 9.79 26.15 -2.04
C ALA A 189 9.63 24.63 -1.79
N ARG A 190 10.70 23.98 -1.29
CA ARG A 190 10.68 22.57 -0.90
C ARG A 190 9.65 22.29 0.18
N ARG A 191 9.68 23.04 1.29
CA ARG A 191 8.74 22.86 2.41
C ARG A 191 7.28 23.02 1.98
N ALA A 192 6.99 24.03 1.15
CA ALA A 192 5.64 24.27 0.64
C ALA A 192 5.16 23.11 -0.25
N PHE A 193 6.02 22.62 -1.15
CA PHE A 193 5.71 21.47 -2.00
C PHE A 193 5.43 20.22 -1.17
N GLU A 194 6.34 19.80 -0.29
CA GLU A 194 6.19 18.56 0.49
C GLU A 194 4.99 18.62 1.44
N ARG A 195 4.73 19.78 2.07
CA ARG A 195 3.55 19.98 2.93
C ARG A 195 2.25 19.86 2.14
N ALA A 196 2.16 20.50 0.97
CA ALA A 196 0.95 20.46 0.16
C ALA A 196 0.74 19.11 -0.52
N ALA A 197 1.82 18.44 -0.94
CA ALA A 197 1.77 17.09 -1.48
C ALA A 197 1.26 16.10 -0.45
N ARG A 198 1.78 16.18 0.79
CA ARG A 198 1.28 15.42 1.93
C ARG A 198 -0.20 15.69 2.16
N ALA A 199 -0.59 16.96 2.29
CA ALA A 199 -1.99 17.33 2.54
C ALA A 199 -2.94 16.78 1.47
N LEU A 200 -2.60 16.91 0.19
CA LEU A 200 -3.40 16.35 -0.91
C LEU A 200 -3.53 14.83 -0.81
N MET A 201 -2.41 14.11 -0.68
CA MET A 201 -2.44 12.65 -0.66
C MET A 201 -3.12 12.09 0.60
N GLU A 202 -2.76 12.61 1.76
CA GLU A 202 -3.26 12.16 3.07
C GLU A 202 -4.76 12.45 3.20
N GLN A 203 -5.21 13.69 2.91
CA GLN A 203 -6.62 14.03 3.04
C GLN A 203 -7.51 13.32 2.02
N THR A 204 -6.98 13.04 0.82
CA THR A 204 -7.70 12.23 -0.18
C THR A 204 -7.94 10.81 0.32
N LEU A 205 -6.93 10.16 0.90
CA LEU A 205 -7.09 8.82 1.46
C LEU A 205 -8.01 8.82 2.69
N LEU A 206 -7.87 9.80 3.58
CA LEU A 206 -8.73 9.92 4.76
C LEU A 206 -10.20 10.12 4.36
N LEU A 207 -10.47 10.95 3.36
CA LEU A 207 -11.82 11.14 2.82
C LEU A 207 -12.35 9.87 2.14
N GLY A 208 -11.53 9.18 1.36
CA GLY A 208 -11.91 7.90 0.78
C GLY A 208 -12.30 6.87 1.84
N ARG A 209 -11.49 6.76 2.91
CA ARG A 209 -11.75 5.87 4.05
C ARG A 209 -12.98 6.29 4.86
N SER A 210 -13.24 7.58 5.04
CA SER A 210 -14.44 8.02 5.76
C SER A 210 -15.71 7.72 4.97
N LEU A 211 -15.67 7.88 3.65
CA LEU A 211 -16.80 7.59 2.77
C LEU A 211 -17.00 6.10 2.52
N ARG A 212 -15.93 5.30 2.47
CA ARG A 212 -15.94 3.85 2.23
C ARG A 212 -15.02 3.17 3.26
N PRO A 213 -15.48 2.99 4.51
CA PRO A 213 -14.64 2.50 5.61
C PRO A 213 -14.17 1.06 5.46
N ALA A 214 -14.95 0.22 4.76
CA ALA A 214 -14.54 -1.14 4.43
C ALA A 214 -13.60 -1.22 3.21
N GLY A 215 -13.46 -0.13 2.46
CA GLY A 215 -12.63 -0.07 1.26
C GLY A 215 -11.14 -0.04 1.58
N LEU A 216 -10.34 -0.72 0.77
CA LEU A 216 -8.90 -0.79 0.91
C LEU A 216 -8.25 0.26 0.01
N TRP A 217 -7.92 1.41 0.60
CA TRP A 217 -7.42 2.59 -0.11
C TRP A 217 -5.90 2.63 -0.17
N GLY A 218 -5.35 2.85 -1.36
CA GLY A 218 -3.91 3.01 -1.53
C GLY A 218 -3.52 3.74 -2.80
N PHE A 219 -2.31 4.31 -2.81
CA PHE A 219 -1.71 4.86 -4.03
C PHE A 219 -0.91 3.79 -4.75
N TYR A 220 -1.10 3.69 -6.06
CA TYR A 220 -0.26 2.85 -6.92
C TYR A 220 1.23 3.24 -6.79
N ARG A 221 2.11 2.22 -6.73
CA ARG A 221 3.58 2.34 -6.58
C ARG A 221 4.10 2.86 -5.24
N PHE A 222 3.29 2.96 -4.20
CA PHE A 222 3.78 3.36 -2.88
C PHE A 222 3.83 2.16 -1.92
N PRO A 223 4.98 1.92 -1.24
CA PRO A 223 6.29 2.55 -1.44
C PRO A 223 6.97 2.10 -2.76
N ASP A 224 7.81 2.98 -3.34
CA ASP A 224 8.64 2.66 -4.52
C ASP A 224 10.08 2.38 -4.05
N CYS A 225 10.61 1.23 -4.46
CA CYS A 225 11.94 0.76 -4.14
C CYS A 225 13.04 1.37 -5.03
N PHE A 226 12.67 1.93 -6.19
CA PHE A 226 13.59 2.50 -7.18
C PHE A 226 14.74 1.57 -7.62
N ASN A 227 14.54 0.25 -7.57
CA ASN A 227 15.50 -0.77 -8.03
C ASN A 227 15.28 -1.19 -9.50
N GLY A 228 14.51 -0.43 -10.28
CA GLY A 228 14.11 -0.82 -11.64
C GLY A 228 15.21 -0.82 -12.72
N ASP A 229 16.42 -0.36 -12.42
CA ASP A 229 17.54 -0.25 -13.37
C ASP A 229 18.36 -1.56 -13.50
N TRP A 230 17.71 -2.72 -13.37
CA TRP A 230 18.36 -4.05 -13.38
C TRP A 230 19.22 -4.31 -14.63
N ALA A 231 18.85 -3.79 -15.79
CA ALA A 231 19.59 -3.95 -17.04
C ALA A 231 20.89 -3.11 -17.11
N LYS A 232 21.07 -2.16 -16.18
CA LYS A 232 22.22 -1.22 -16.15
C LYS A 232 23.19 -1.50 -15.01
N VAL A 233 22.92 -2.50 -14.19
CA VAL A 233 23.70 -2.82 -12.99
C VAL A 233 24.28 -4.23 -13.15
N ALA A 234 25.60 -4.33 -13.19
CA ALA A 234 26.27 -5.62 -13.05
C ALA A 234 26.00 -6.17 -11.64
N ASN A 235 25.59 -7.44 -11.53
CA ASN A 235 25.25 -8.10 -10.26
C ASN A 235 24.06 -7.46 -9.52
N TYR A 236 22.94 -7.28 -10.22
CA TYR A 236 21.69 -6.75 -9.66
C TYR A 236 21.14 -7.64 -8.53
N THR A 237 21.09 -7.12 -7.30
CA THR A 237 20.67 -7.86 -6.10
C THR A 237 19.19 -7.73 -5.76
N GLY A 238 18.45 -6.85 -6.46
CA GLY A 238 17.04 -6.57 -6.17
C GLY A 238 16.77 -5.84 -4.84
N HIS A 239 17.79 -5.51 -4.04
CA HIS A 239 17.59 -4.93 -2.72
C HIS A 239 17.09 -3.48 -2.76
N CYS A 240 16.09 -3.18 -1.93
CA CYS A 240 15.67 -1.81 -1.61
C CYS A 240 16.59 -1.21 -0.56
N ARG A 241 16.71 0.12 -0.49
CA ARG A 241 17.46 0.74 0.63
C ARG A 241 16.72 0.47 1.95
N PRO A 242 17.41 0.27 3.09
CA PRO A 242 16.79 -0.18 4.35
C PRO A 242 15.62 0.67 4.87
N ALA A 243 15.54 1.94 4.48
CA ALA A 243 14.44 2.85 4.84
C ALA A 243 13.20 2.75 3.91
N GLU A 244 13.21 1.88 2.89
CA GLU A 244 12.25 1.95 1.78
C GLU A 244 11.23 0.81 1.72
N VAL A 245 11.46 -0.38 2.31
CA VAL A 245 10.44 -1.46 2.35
C VAL A 245 10.66 -2.45 3.50
N ALA A 246 9.60 -2.77 4.25
CA ALA A 246 9.41 -4.05 4.92
C ALA A 246 8.24 -4.76 4.22
N ALA A 247 8.46 -5.88 3.53
CA ALA A 247 7.37 -6.73 3.02
C ALA A 247 7.90 -8.08 2.50
N LEU A 248 7.60 -9.16 3.22
CA LEU A 248 7.82 -10.56 2.78
C LEU A 248 6.62 -11.49 3.05
N GLY A 249 5.46 -10.88 3.28
CA GLY A 249 4.17 -11.55 3.50
C GLY A 249 3.02 -10.83 2.80
N THR A 250 3.20 -10.46 1.53
CA THR A 250 2.24 -9.66 0.75
C THR A 250 0.82 -10.23 0.83
N ALA A 251 -0.16 -9.33 0.93
CA ALA A 251 -1.54 -9.71 1.05
C ALA A 251 -2.11 -10.40 -0.21
N GLY A 252 -1.47 -10.13 -1.35
CA GLY A 252 -1.87 -10.57 -2.67
C GLY A 252 -1.12 -9.84 -3.78
N VAL A 253 -1.58 -9.98 -5.02
CA VAL A 253 -1.09 -9.24 -6.18
C VAL A 253 -2.24 -8.78 -7.08
N VAL A 254 -2.04 -7.66 -7.77
CA VAL A 254 -2.93 -7.16 -8.83
C VAL A 254 -2.25 -7.38 -10.18
N LEU A 255 -2.93 -8.13 -11.05
CA LEU A 255 -2.56 -8.32 -12.45
C LEU A 255 -3.16 -7.18 -13.27
N TRP A 256 -2.33 -6.23 -13.70
CA TRP A 256 -2.75 -5.08 -14.48
C TRP A 256 -2.26 -5.16 -15.93
N GLY A 257 -3.07 -4.66 -16.85
CA GLY A 257 -2.70 -4.49 -18.25
C GLY A 257 -3.53 -3.42 -18.93
N ASP A 258 -3.02 -2.93 -20.05
CA ASP A 258 -3.66 -1.90 -20.85
C ASP A 258 -4.66 -2.49 -21.88
N MET A 259 -5.28 -1.62 -22.68
CA MET A 259 -6.28 -2.02 -23.67
C MET A 259 -5.75 -2.95 -24.77
N SER A 260 -4.43 -3.02 -25.00
CA SER A 260 -3.84 -3.87 -26.04
C SER A 260 -4.15 -5.35 -25.84
N TYR A 261 -4.31 -5.80 -24.60
CA TYR A 261 -4.68 -7.18 -24.26
C TYR A 261 -6.09 -7.58 -24.72
N SER A 262 -6.92 -6.61 -25.12
CA SER A 262 -8.32 -6.83 -25.50
C SER A 262 -8.71 -6.09 -26.78
N GLN A 263 -7.72 -5.67 -27.57
CA GLN A 263 -7.97 -4.81 -28.73
C GLN A 263 -8.57 -5.56 -29.93
N SER A 264 -8.23 -6.84 -30.10
CA SER A 264 -8.68 -7.70 -31.19
C SER A 264 -9.01 -9.13 -30.71
N ALA A 265 -9.61 -9.93 -31.59
CA ALA A 265 -9.90 -11.34 -31.31
C ALA A 265 -8.61 -12.12 -31.05
N GLU A 266 -7.54 -11.84 -31.80
CA GLU A 266 -6.23 -12.49 -31.67
C GLU A 266 -5.58 -12.15 -30.32
N SER A 267 -5.63 -10.89 -29.88
CA SER A 267 -5.12 -10.50 -28.57
C SER A 267 -5.88 -11.20 -27.44
N CYS A 268 -7.20 -11.29 -27.56
CA CYS A 268 -8.03 -12.00 -26.59
C CYS A 268 -7.76 -13.52 -26.58
N SER A 269 -7.61 -14.15 -27.74
CA SER A 269 -7.27 -15.57 -27.85
C SER A 269 -5.87 -15.87 -27.30
N SER A 270 -4.89 -14.99 -27.57
CA SER A 270 -3.54 -15.09 -27.01
C SER A 270 -3.55 -14.96 -25.48
N LEU A 271 -4.32 -14.00 -24.96
CA LEU A 271 -4.51 -13.84 -23.52
C LEU A 271 -5.18 -15.06 -22.87
N ARG A 272 -6.24 -15.60 -23.50
CA ARG A 272 -6.88 -16.84 -23.05
C ARG A 272 -5.91 -18.01 -23.05
N HIS A 273 -5.14 -18.17 -24.12
CA HIS A 273 -4.15 -19.24 -24.23
C HIS A 273 -3.12 -19.14 -23.11
N TYR A 274 -2.49 -17.98 -22.90
CA TYR A 274 -1.53 -17.77 -21.82
C TYR A 274 -2.13 -17.99 -20.42
N LEU A 275 -3.39 -17.58 -20.23
CA LEU A 275 -4.12 -17.83 -18.99
C LEU A 275 -4.27 -19.33 -18.74
N VAL A 276 -4.72 -20.10 -19.72
CA VAL A 276 -4.98 -21.54 -19.56
C VAL A 276 -3.68 -22.35 -19.50
N SER A 277 -2.68 -22.01 -20.29
CA SER A 277 -1.45 -22.81 -20.44
C SER A 277 -0.40 -22.52 -19.38
N THR A 278 -0.44 -21.35 -18.71
CA THR A 278 0.70 -20.89 -17.93
C THR A 278 0.28 -20.13 -16.67
N LEU A 279 -0.38 -18.99 -16.82
CA LEU A 279 -0.65 -18.09 -15.69
C LEU A 279 -1.65 -18.70 -14.70
N GLY A 280 -2.75 -19.25 -15.21
CA GLY A 280 -3.82 -19.82 -14.40
C GLY A 280 -3.34 -20.96 -13.51
N PRO A 281 -2.72 -22.02 -14.07
CA PRO A 281 -2.16 -23.11 -13.27
C PRO A 281 -1.13 -22.65 -12.23
N TYR A 282 -0.28 -21.66 -12.59
CA TYR A 282 0.68 -21.10 -11.64
C TYR A 282 0.00 -20.34 -10.50
N VAL A 283 -1.02 -19.53 -10.80
CA VAL A 283 -1.80 -18.81 -9.78
C VAL A 283 -2.52 -19.78 -8.85
N ALA A 284 -3.18 -20.81 -9.40
CA ALA A 284 -3.85 -21.84 -8.62
C ALA A 284 -2.86 -22.55 -7.68
N ASN A 285 -1.64 -22.85 -8.16
CA ASN A 285 -0.59 -23.46 -7.36
C ASN A 285 -0.18 -22.56 -6.17
N VAL A 286 0.23 -21.30 -6.42
CA VAL A 286 0.72 -20.43 -5.35
C VAL A 286 -0.37 -20.05 -4.34
N THR A 287 -1.61 -19.86 -4.79
CA THR A 287 -2.75 -19.55 -3.91
C THR A 287 -3.13 -20.75 -3.05
N ALA A 288 -3.16 -21.96 -3.62
CA ALA A 288 -3.39 -23.19 -2.87
C ALA A 288 -2.26 -23.47 -1.86
N ALA A 289 -1.00 -23.25 -2.24
CA ALA A 289 0.14 -23.40 -1.34
C ALA A 289 0.07 -22.42 -0.16
N ALA A 290 -0.24 -21.15 -0.44
CA ALA A 290 -0.44 -20.15 0.61
C ALA A 290 -1.57 -20.53 1.57
N ARG A 291 -2.66 -21.10 1.04
CA ARG A 291 -3.78 -21.57 1.86
C ARG A 291 -3.42 -22.80 2.70
N ALA A 292 -2.77 -23.79 2.11
CA ALA A 292 -2.32 -24.98 2.82
C ALA A 292 -1.37 -24.61 3.96
N CYS A 293 -0.34 -23.81 3.67
CA CYS A 293 0.61 -23.37 4.69
C CYS A 293 -0.06 -22.55 5.80
N SER A 294 -0.97 -21.62 5.44
CA SER A 294 -1.74 -20.85 6.43
C SER A 294 -2.54 -21.77 7.36
N LEU A 295 -3.22 -22.79 6.83
CA LEU A 295 -4.02 -23.72 7.62
C LEU A 295 -3.16 -24.67 8.46
N GLU A 296 -2.12 -25.25 7.87
CA GLU A 296 -1.32 -26.32 8.48
C GLU A 296 -0.26 -25.80 9.44
N GLN A 297 0.37 -24.65 9.14
CA GLN A 297 1.43 -24.07 9.98
C GLN A 297 0.94 -22.91 10.85
N CYS A 298 -0.04 -22.13 10.36
CA CYS A 298 -0.50 -20.92 11.04
C CYS A 298 -1.94 -21.01 11.56
N HIS A 299 -2.51 -22.23 11.63
CA HIS A 299 -3.86 -22.52 12.13
C HIS A 299 -4.98 -21.71 11.44
N GLY A 300 -4.75 -21.24 10.22
CA GLY A 300 -5.68 -20.35 9.49
C GLY A 300 -5.72 -18.92 10.02
N HIS A 301 -4.87 -18.58 10.99
CA HIS A 301 -4.84 -17.31 11.72
C HIS A 301 -3.62 -16.45 11.38
N GLY A 302 -2.88 -16.82 10.33
CA GLY A 302 -1.78 -16.03 9.81
C GLY A 302 -1.40 -16.40 8.38
N ARG A 303 -0.48 -15.64 7.80
CA ARG A 303 0.14 -15.92 6.50
C ARG A 303 1.51 -16.53 6.70
N CYS A 304 1.88 -17.45 5.82
CA CYS A 304 3.26 -17.93 5.78
C CYS A 304 4.15 -16.91 5.10
N VAL A 305 5.24 -16.55 5.77
CA VAL A 305 6.28 -15.64 5.28
C VAL A 305 7.63 -16.34 5.37
N ARG A 306 8.55 -16.03 4.47
CA ARG A 306 9.90 -16.61 4.52
C ARG A 306 10.56 -16.28 5.85
N ARG A 307 11.18 -17.28 6.49
CA ARG A 307 12.00 -17.06 7.69
C ARG A 307 13.13 -16.10 7.39
N GLN A 308 13.81 -16.34 6.27
CA GLN A 308 14.92 -15.51 5.80
C GLN A 308 14.49 -14.67 4.59
N PRO A 309 14.26 -13.36 4.78
CA PRO A 309 14.03 -12.39 3.73
C PRO A 309 14.87 -12.50 2.45
N GLN A 310 16.16 -12.73 2.62
CA GLN A 310 17.13 -12.65 1.53
C GLN A 310 17.19 -13.92 0.67
N GLU A 311 16.60 -15.03 1.12
CA GLU A 311 16.62 -16.31 0.40
C GLU A 311 15.55 -16.32 -0.71
N LEU A 312 15.85 -15.66 -1.82
CA LEU A 312 14.91 -15.44 -2.94
C LEU A 312 14.56 -16.72 -3.72
N SER A 313 15.35 -17.77 -3.59
CA SER A 313 15.10 -19.08 -4.21
C SER A 313 13.98 -19.87 -3.52
N ILE A 314 13.60 -19.49 -2.30
CA ILE A 314 12.55 -20.16 -1.54
C ILE A 314 11.20 -19.57 -1.95
N LEU A 315 10.39 -20.37 -2.63
CA LEU A 315 9.09 -19.97 -3.14
C LEU A 315 7.99 -20.83 -2.52
N LEU A 316 6.81 -20.25 -2.35
CA LEU A 316 5.66 -20.93 -1.77
C LEU A 316 4.81 -21.54 -2.89
N HIS A 317 5.08 -22.82 -3.17
CA HIS A 317 4.38 -23.64 -4.18
C HIS A 317 3.92 -24.97 -3.58
N LEU A 318 2.91 -25.58 -4.18
CA LEU A 318 2.48 -26.94 -3.86
C LEU A 318 3.61 -27.93 -4.18
N GLY A 319 3.72 -28.99 -3.37
CA GLY A 319 4.74 -30.03 -3.53
C GLY A 319 6.07 -29.75 -2.82
N VAL A 320 6.18 -28.65 -2.07
CA VAL A 320 7.24 -28.51 -1.06
C VAL A 320 6.94 -29.47 0.08
N GLY A 321 7.76 -30.51 0.27
CA GLY A 321 7.51 -31.55 1.28
C GLY A 321 7.51 -31.07 2.74
N SER A 322 7.83 -29.79 2.99
CA SER A 322 7.83 -29.18 4.32
C SER A 322 7.65 -27.66 4.25
N TRP A 323 6.92 -27.10 5.22
CA TRP A 323 6.80 -25.65 5.45
C TRP A 323 7.93 -25.07 6.32
N ALA A 324 8.95 -25.86 6.67
CA ALA A 324 10.05 -25.44 7.57
C ALA A 324 10.72 -24.10 7.19
N PRO A 325 10.93 -23.75 5.90
CA PRO A 325 11.52 -22.46 5.52
C PRO A 325 10.64 -21.24 5.81
N PHE A 326 9.38 -21.46 6.19
CA PHE A 326 8.40 -20.41 6.46
C PHE A 326 8.12 -20.28 7.97
N ARG A 327 7.71 -19.08 8.37
CA ARG A 327 7.16 -18.73 9.67
C ARG A 327 5.80 -18.08 9.49
N CYS A 328 5.02 -17.99 10.56
CA CYS A 328 3.74 -17.30 10.51
C CYS A 328 3.87 -15.81 10.80
N HIS A 329 3.12 -15.01 10.04
CA HIS A 329 2.78 -13.63 10.35
C HIS A 329 1.29 -13.58 10.64
N CYS A 330 0.94 -13.39 11.91
CA CYS A 330 -0.43 -13.52 12.38
C CYS A 330 -1.33 -12.37 11.94
N TYR A 331 -2.59 -12.70 11.67
CA TYR A 331 -3.64 -11.72 11.47
C TYR A 331 -3.94 -10.98 12.77
N GLN A 332 -4.50 -9.79 12.65
CA GLN A 332 -4.97 -9.00 13.79
C GLN A 332 -5.89 -9.81 14.71
N GLY A 333 -5.57 -9.79 16.00
CA GLY A 333 -6.27 -10.56 17.03
C GLY A 333 -5.67 -11.95 17.31
N TRP A 334 -4.58 -12.32 16.64
CA TRP A 334 -3.87 -13.58 16.84
C TRP A 334 -2.38 -13.35 17.08
N ALA A 335 -1.78 -14.21 17.90
CA ALA A 335 -0.41 -14.13 18.36
C ALA A 335 0.21 -15.52 18.55
N GLY A 336 1.52 -15.52 18.83
CA GLY A 336 2.32 -16.73 18.97
C GLY A 336 3.03 -17.12 17.66
N GLN A 337 3.91 -18.12 17.74
CA GLN A 337 4.73 -18.55 16.61
C GLN A 337 3.90 -19.13 15.45
N ASP A 338 2.78 -19.77 15.79
CA ASP A 338 1.89 -20.47 14.85
C ASP A 338 0.46 -19.88 14.84
N CYS A 339 0.30 -18.68 15.39
CA CYS A 339 -0.96 -17.91 15.44
C CYS A 339 -2.13 -18.59 16.17
N VAL A 340 -1.85 -19.41 17.18
CA VAL A 340 -2.89 -20.13 17.96
C VAL A 340 -3.50 -19.26 19.06
N GLN A 341 -2.75 -18.29 19.58
CA GLN A 341 -3.17 -17.55 20.76
C GLN A 341 -4.00 -16.33 20.35
N PRO A 342 -5.19 -16.11 20.91
CA PRO A 342 -5.89 -14.85 20.73
C PRO A 342 -5.09 -13.72 21.41
N GLU A 343 -4.89 -12.62 20.70
CA GLU A 343 -4.19 -11.45 21.22
C GLU A 343 -5.08 -10.75 22.28
N PRO A 344 -4.56 -10.41 23.48
CA PRO A 344 -5.35 -9.71 24.48
C PRO A 344 -5.84 -8.38 23.91
N GLN A 345 -7.16 -8.18 23.88
CA GLN A 345 -7.73 -6.89 23.51
C GLN A 345 -7.22 -5.84 24.51
N SER A 346 -6.34 -4.94 24.06
CA SER A 346 -6.03 -3.74 24.85
C SER A 346 -7.35 -3.01 25.09
N PRO A 347 -7.64 -2.56 26.33
CA PRO A 347 -8.88 -1.85 26.60
C PRO A 347 -8.98 -0.66 25.65
N ALA A 348 -10.08 -0.61 24.89
CA ALA A 348 -10.35 0.51 24.00
C ALA A 348 -10.31 1.79 24.83
N CYS A 349 -9.39 2.71 24.53
CA CYS A 349 -9.47 4.05 25.10
C CYS A 349 -10.85 4.62 24.72
N PRO A 350 -11.68 5.03 25.69
CA PRO A 350 -12.94 5.68 25.37
C PRO A 350 -12.64 6.90 24.50
N ALA A 351 -13.38 7.04 23.39
CA ALA A 351 -13.29 8.22 22.56
C ALA A 351 -13.52 9.47 23.44
N PRO A 352 -12.73 10.55 23.28
CA PRO A 352 -13.00 11.76 24.02
C PRO A 352 -14.40 12.25 23.66
N THR A 353 -15.31 12.17 24.63
CA THR A 353 -16.61 12.81 24.56
C THR A 353 -16.35 14.32 24.49
N HIS A 354 -16.65 14.94 23.35
CA HIS A 354 -16.74 16.39 23.27
C HIS A 354 -17.90 16.85 24.17
N SER A 355 -17.59 17.21 25.42
CA SER A 355 -18.51 17.96 26.27
C SER A 355 -18.47 19.43 25.85
N LEU A 356 -19.63 19.99 25.53
CA LEU A 356 -19.82 21.35 25.01
C LEU A 356 -19.86 22.43 26.09
N TYR A 357 -19.53 22.13 27.35
CA TYR A 357 -19.50 23.13 28.41
C TYR A 357 -18.25 22.98 29.27
N GLY A 358 -17.46 24.05 29.33
CA GLY A 358 -16.22 24.12 30.09
C GLY A 358 -16.49 24.25 31.59
N HIS A 359 -15.84 23.39 32.38
CA HIS A 359 -15.45 23.69 33.75
C HIS A 359 -14.13 23.00 34.07
N HIS A 360 -13.20 23.78 34.65
CA HIS A 360 -11.93 23.32 35.18
C HIS A 360 -12.13 22.52 36.47
N GLY A 361 -11.56 21.31 36.53
CA GLY A 361 -11.49 20.46 37.72
C GLY A 361 -10.28 19.52 37.64
N SER A 362 -9.59 19.37 38.77
CA SER A 362 -8.21 18.89 38.93
C SER A 362 -8.01 17.36 38.86
N GLN A 363 -6.91 16.97 38.18
CA GLN A 363 -6.01 15.82 38.37
C GLN A 363 -6.58 14.41 38.71
N THR A 364 -6.38 13.49 37.77
CA THR A 364 -6.14 12.05 38.03
C THR A 364 -4.79 11.67 37.39
N PRO A 365 -4.04 10.67 37.91
CA PRO A 365 -2.67 10.41 37.47
C PRO A 365 -2.63 9.88 36.04
N ASP A 366 -1.86 10.55 35.18
CA ASP A 366 -1.56 10.15 33.80
C ASP A 366 -0.81 8.79 33.79
N THR A 367 -1.53 7.69 33.63
CA THR A 367 -0.95 6.38 33.27
C THR A 367 -1.02 6.07 31.77
N CYS A 368 -1.41 7.04 30.94
CA CYS A 368 -1.32 6.90 29.49
C CYS A 368 -0.09 7.65 28.93
N PRO A 369 0.81 6.98 28.18
CA PRO A 369 1.79 7.70 27.39
C PRO A 369 1.03 8.54 26.36
N ARG A 370 1.27 9.86 26.37
CA ARG A 370 0.77 10.78 25.34
C ARG A 370 1.05 10.16 23.98
N ARG A 371 -0.02 9.93 23.20
CA ARG A 371 0.07 9.53 21.79
C ARG A 371 0.96 10.54 21.09
N SER A 372 2.21 10.17 20.83
CA SER A 372 3.22 11.08 20.35
C SER A 372 2.76 11.67 19.02
N SER A 373 2.77 12.99 18.98
CA SER A 373 2.60 13.79 17.77
C SER A 373 3.56 13.30 16.70
N TRP A 374 3.00 12.91 15.56
CA TRP A 374 3.66 12.61 14.29
C TRP A 374 4.98 13.37 14.07
N GLY A 375 6.10 12.66 14.19
CA GLY A 375 7.42 13.07 13.75
C GLY A 375 7.95 12.03 12.75
N TRP A 376 8.39 12.51 11.58
CA TRP A 376 9.22 11.74 10.65
C TRP A 376 10.68 11.88 11.05
#